data_AF-A0A182TV29-F1
#
_entry.id   AF-A0A182TV29-F1
#
_cell.length_a   1.000
_cell.length_b   1.000
_cell.length_c   1.000
_cell.angle_alpha   90.00
_cell.angle_beta   90.00
_cell.angle_gamma   90.00
#
_symmetry.space_group_name_H-M   'P 1'
#
loop_
_entity.id
_entity.type
_entity.pdbx_description
1 polymer ?
#
loop_
_entity_poly.entity_id
_entity_poly.type
_entity_poly.pdbx_seq_one_letter_code
_entity_poly.pdbx_strand_id
1 'polypeptide(L)'
;MSKADLPAVLTKLFSHIDANKSKYIDALREAVAIKSVSAWPESRPEIFRMVEWVAERLRKLGATVELADVGKQKLSDGRELDLPKVILGVLGTVSVPLCACVCVCPAKDRHFSDRCAKRIKSQ
;
A
#
# COMPACT_ATOMS: atom_id res chain seq x y z
N MET A 1 18.87 -2.38 25.94
CA MET A 1 19.82 -2.05 24.85
C MET A 1 19.97 -0.54 24.85
N SER A 2 21.17 -0.05 25.22
CA SER A 2 21.43 1.36 25.52
C SER A 2 21.40 2.23 24.26
N LYS A 3 20.73 3.38 24.37
CA LYS A 3 20.45 4.40 23.34
C LYS A 3 21.71 5.17 22.85
N ALA A 4 22.92 4.69 23.15
CA ALA A 4 24.10 5.54 23.28
C ALA A 4 24.92 5.79 21.98
N ASP A 5 24.78 4.97 20.94
CA ASP A 5 25.61 5.09 19.72
C ASP A 5 24.79 5.31 18.43
N LEU A 6 23.70 6.08 18.51
CA LEU A 6 22.90 6.42 17.32
C LEU A 6 23.43 7.72 16.68
N PRO A 7 23.73 7.73 15.36
CA PRO A 7 24.14 8.93 14.66
C PRO A 7 23.08 10.04 14.79
N ALA A 8 23.52 11.29 14.91
CA ALA A 8 22.67 12.44 15.24
C ALA A 8 21.44 12.60 14.33
N VAL A 9 21.54 12.17 13.07
CA VAL A 9 20.43 12.16 12.11
C VAL A 9 19.31 11.20 12.54
N LEU A 10 19.65 9.99 13.00
CA LEU A 10 18.66 9.01 13.45
C LEU A 10 18.01 9.43 14.77
N THR A 11 18.75 10.08 15.67
CA THR A 11 18.17 10.61 16.91
C THR A 11 17.12 11.68 16.65
N LYS A 12 17.34 12.55 15.65
CA LYS A 12 16.34 13.53 15.20
C LYS A 12 15.13 12.85 14.56
N LEU A 13 15.37 11.84 13.71
CA LEU A 13 14.31 11.07 13.07
C LEU A 13 13.42 10.36 14.10
N PHE A 14 14.00 9.64 15.06
CA PHE A 14 13.25 8.94 16.11
C PHE A 14 12.47 9.91 16.99
N SER A 15 13.07 11.04 17.37
CA SER A 15 12.36 12.09 18.12
C SER A 15 11.15 12.63 17.33
N HIS A 16 11.29 12.80 16.02
CA HIS A 16 10.19 13.21 15.16
C HIS A 16 9.08 12.15 15.07
N ILE A 17 9.45 10.87 14.97
CA ILE A 17 8.50 9.76 14.93
C ILE A 17 7.72 9.68 16.25
N ASP A 18 8.40 9.75 17.39
CA ASP A 18 7.79 9.69 18.71
C ASP A 18 6.82 10.86 18.92
N ALA A 19 7.20 12.07 18.51
CA ALA A 19 6.34 13.26 18.61
C ALA A 19 5.08 13.18 17.72
N ASN A 20 5.14 12.48 16.59
CA ASN A 20 4.01 12.33 15.65
C ASN A 20 3.26 11.00 15.80
N LYS A 21 3.57 10.21 16.84
CA LYS A 21 3.00 8.88 17.06
C LYS A 21 1.47 8.85 17.02
N SER A 22 0.81 9.85 17.62
CA SER A 22 -0.66 9.98 17.59
C SER A 22 -1.21 10.04 16.17
N LYS A 23 -0.60 10.86 15.31
CA LYS A 23 -1.00 11.00 13.90
C LYS A 23 -0.87 9.69 13.13
N TYR A 24 0.18 8.91 13.40
CA TYR A 24 0.36 7.60 12.76
C TYR A 24 -0.68 6.57 13.24
N ILE A 25 -1.04 6.61 14.52
CA ILE A 25 -2.11 5.76 15.08
C ILE A 25 -3.45 6.11 14.44
N ASP A 26 -3.77 7.40 14.30
CA ASP A 26 -5.02 7.83 13.67
C ASP A 26 -5.06 7.47 12.18
N ALA A 27 -3.95 7.64 11.46
CA ALA A 27 -3.83 7.20 10.06
C ALA A 27 -4.02 5.67 9.92
N LEU A 28 -3.49 4.88 10.86
CA LEU A 28 -3.71 3.44 10.90
C LEU A 28 -5.17 3.10 11.21
N ARG A 29 -5.82 3.84 12.12
CA ARG A 29 -7.24 3.67 12.45
C ARG A 29 -8.12 3.92 11.23
N GLU A 30 -7.86 4.99 10.48
CA GLU A 30 -8.55 5.29 9.23
C GLU A 30 -8.37 4.19 8.18
N ALA A 31 -7.14 3.67 8.01
CA ALA A 31 -6.88 2.58 7.10
C ALA A 31 -7.63 1.30 7.51
N VAL A 32 -7.56 0.91 8.78
CA VAL A 32 -8.22 -0.31 9.30
C VAL A 32 -9.75 -0.23 9.24
N ALA A 33 -10.32 0.98 9.28
CA ALA A 33 -11.75 1.18 9.11
C ALA A 33 -12.26 0.78 7.72
N ILE A 34 -11.41 0.84 6.69
CA ILE A 34 -11.74 0.41 5.34
C ILE A 34 -11.61 -1.12 5.27
N LYS A 35 -12.75 -1.81 5.15
CA LYS A 35 -12.82 -3.29 5.15
C LYS A 35 -12.42 -3.86 3.79
N SER A 36 -11.14 -3.73 3.42
CA SER A 36 -10.60 -4.37 2.23
C SER A 36 -10.39 -5.86 2.51
N VAL A 37 -11.38 -6.73 2.26
CA VAL A 37 -11.19 -8.19 2.38
C VAL A 37 -11.20 -8.78 0.96
N SER A 38 -10.07 -9.28 0.47
CA SER A 38 -10.00 -9.75 -0.93
C SER A 38 -10.58 -11.14 -1.13
N ALA A 39 -10.71 -11.92 -0.06
CA ALA A 39 -11.42 -13.20 -0.04
C ALA A 39 -12.92 -13.06 -0.34
N TRP A 40 -13.51 -11.88 -0.14
CA TRP A 40 -14.94 -11.65 -0.25
C TRP A 40 -15.28 -10.82 -1.49
N PRO A 41 -16.00 -11.37 -2.48
CA PRO A 41 -16.40 -10.64 -3.69
C PRO A 41 -17.15 -9.33 -3.42
N GLU A 42 -17.97 -9.30 -2.38
CA GLU A 42 -18.75 -8.15 -1.93
C GLU A 42 -17.91 -6.99 -1.37
N SER A 43 -16.67 -7.27 -0.95
CA SER A 43 -15.77 -6.25 -0.39
C SER A 43 -14.94 -5.52 -1.46
N ARG A 44 -15.12 -5.85 -2.74
CA ARG A 44 -14.41 -5.22 -3.88
C ARG A 44 -14.53 -3.70 -3.93
N PRO A 45 -15.69 -3.07 -3.68
CA PRO A 45 -15.83 -1.61 -3.65
C PRO A 45 -14.91 -0.96 -2.60
N GLU A 46 -14.80 -1.60 -1.43
CA GLU A 46 -13.95 -1.12 -0.34
C GLU A 46 -12.46 -1.25 -0.67
N ILE A 47 -12.08 -2.23 -1.47
CA ILE A 47 -10.70 -2.35 -1.97
C ILE A 47 -10.37 -1.20 -2.92
N PHE A 48 -11.26 -0.82 -3.83
CA PHE A 48 -11.04 0.35 -4.69
C PHE A 48 -10.91 1.64 -3.88
N ARG A 49 -11.76 1.81 -2.86
CA ARG A 49 -11.69 2.94 -1.94
C ARG A 49 -10.36 2.99 -1.18
N MET A 50 -9.86 1.83 -0.74
CA MET A 50 -8.56 1.73 -0.09
C MET A 50 -7.41 2.14 -1.03
N VAL A 51 -7.45 1.68 -2.28
CA VAL A 51 -6.42 2.01 -3.29
C VAL A 51 -6.37 3.52 -3.52
N GLU A 52 -7.53 4.18 -3.69
CA GLU A 52 -7.59 5.63 -3.85
C GLU A 52 -7.10 6.37 -2.60
N TRP A 53 -7.51 5.91 -1.41
CA TRP A 53 -7.10 6.50 -0.13
C TRP A 53 -5.57 6.48 0.07
N VAL A 54 -4.90 5.42 -0.39
CA VAL A 54 -3.43 5.31 -0.36
C VAL A 54 -2.80 6.21 -1.45
N ALA A 55 -3.36 6.22 -2.66
CA ALA A 55 -2.87 7.04 -3.75
C ALA A 55 -2.87 8.54 -3.42
N GLU A 56 -3.95 9.05 -2.80
CA GLU A 56 -4.03 10.44 -2.36
C GLU A 56 -2.95 10.79 -1.33
N ARG A 57 -2.64 9.89 -0.40
CA ARG A 57 -1.60 10.10 0.62
C ARG A 57 -0.21 10.14 0.01
N LEU A 58 0.07 9.23 -0.93
CA LEU A 58 1.33 9.25 -1.68
C LEU A 58 1.48 10.55 -2.48
N ARG A 59 0.40 11.03 -3.12
CA ARG A 59 0.41 12.34 -3.81
C ARG A 59 0.67 13.50 -2.85
N LYS A 60 0.07 13.50 -1.65
CA LYS A 60 0.31 14.51 -0.61
C LYS A 60 1.76 14.54 -0.11
N LEU A 61 2.46 13.40 -0.16
CA LEU A 61 3.87 13.29 0.17
C LEU A 61 4.79 13.74 -0.99
N GLY A 62 4.24 14.13 -2.13
CA GLY A 62 4.99 14.55 -3.32
C GLY A 62 5.41 13.42 -4.25
N ALA A 63 4.82 12.23 -4.10
CA ALA A 63 5.05 11.13 -5.04
C ALA A 63 4.20 11.30 -6.31
N THR A 64 4.77 10.96 -7.46
CA THR A 64 4.02 10.72 -8.69
C THR A 64 3.36 9.35 -8.58
N VAL A 65 2.04 9.29 -8.73
CA VAL A 65 1.27 8.06 -8.54
C VAL A 65 0.45 7.74 -9.78
N GLU A 66 0.67 6.56 -10.34
CA GLU A 66 -0.09 5.95 -11.41
C GLU A 66 -0.91 4.77 -10.89
N LEU A 67 -2.16 4.64 -11.34
CA LEU A 67 -3.04 3.53 -11.00
C LEU A 67 -3.19 2.62 -12.22
N ALA A 68 -2.40 1.56 -12.27
CA ALA A 68 -2.38 0.60 -13.38
C ALA A 68 -3.52 -0.42 -13.24
N ASP A 69 -4.25 -0.66 -14.32
CA ASP A 69 -5.28 -1.69 -14.38
C ASP A 69 -4.65 -3.05 -14.69
N VAL A 70 -5.00 -4.06 -13.90
CA VAL A 70 -4.45 -5.44 -13.98
C VAL A 70 -5.47 -6.45 -14.54
N GLY A 71 -6.64 -5.98 -14.97
CA GLY A 71 -7.65 -6.78 -15.65
C GLY A 71 -8.59 -7.53 -14.71
N LYS A 72 -9.09 -8.70 -15.15
CA LYS A 72 -10.17 -9.45 -14.47
C LYS A 72 -9.69 -10.77 -13.87
N GLN A 73 -10.23 -11.11 -12.70
CA GLN A 73 -10.02 -12.37 -12.01
C GLN A 73 -11.18 -13.31 -12.31
N LYS A 74 -10.89 -14.46 -12.91
CA LYS A 74 -11.83 -15.57 -13.06
C LYS A 74 -11.87 -16.37 -11.76
N LEU A 75 -13.06 -16.47 -11.16
CA LEU A 75 -13.31 -17.38 -10.04
C LEU A 75 -13.50 -18.81 -10.54
N SER A 76 -13.28 -19.80 -9.67
CA SER A 76 -13.57 -21.21 -9.96
C SER A 76 -15.02 -21.46 -10.36
N ASP A 77 -15.93 -20.58 -9.95
CA ASP A 77 -17.37 -20.62 -10.27
C ASP A 77 -17.71 -20.02 -11.65
N GLY A 78 -16.71 -19.62 -12.45
CA GLY A 78 -16.91 -19.00 -13.78
C GLY A 78 -17.27 -17.51 -13.77
N ARG A 79 -17.45 -16.90 -12.60
CA ARG A 79 -17.68 -15.45 -12.45
C ARG A 79 -16.39 -14.65 -12.70
N GLU A 80 -16.51 -13.54 -13.41
CA GLU A 80 -15.43 -12.57 -13.62
C GLU A 80 -15.58 -11.39 -12.65
N LEU A 81 -14.51 -11.09 -11.91
CA LEU A 81 -14.45 -9.97 -10.98
C LEU A 81 -13.29 -9.06 -11.37
N ASP A 82 -13.54 -7.75 -11.47
CA ASP A 82 -12.49 -6.78 -11.75
C ASP A 82 -11.49 -6.75 -10.60
N LEU A 83 -10.19 -6.85 -10.93
CA LEU A 83 -9.14 -6.73 -9.93
C LEU A 83 -8.98 -5.28 -9.47
N PRO A 84 -8.58 -5.07 -8.21
CA PRO A 84 -8.18 -3.75 -7.76
C PRO A 84 -6.98 -3.24 -8.57
N LYS A 85 -6.99 -1.94 -8.88
CA LYS A 85 -5.88 -1.27 -9.55
C LYS A 85 -4.62 -1.33 -8.70
N VAL A 86 -3.47 -1.44 -9.34
CA VAL A 86 -2.16 -1.45 -8.70
C VAL A 86 -1.63 -0.02 -8.61
N ILE A 87 -1.10 0.35 -7.46
CA ILE A 87 -0.49 1.66 -7.23
C ILE A 87 1.00 1.59 -7.60
N LEU A 88 1.38 2.38 -8.59
CA LEU A 88 2.77 2.60 -8.98
C LEU A 88 3.15 4.02 -8.53
N GLY A 89 3.99 4.10 -7.50
CA GLY A 89 4.42 5.37 -6.93
C GLY A 89 5.92 5.60 -7.14
N VAL A 90 6.30 6.80 -7.59
CA VAL A 90 7.68 7.28 -7.65
C VAL A 90 7.82 8.47 -6.71
N LEU A 91 8.65 8.31 -5.67
CA LEU A 91 8.95 9.37 -4.70
C LEU A 91 10.42 9.76 -4.82
N GLY A 92 10.67 10.93 -5.40
CA GLY A 92 12.02 11.45 -5.67
C GLY A 92 12.62 10.95 -6.98
N THR A 93 13.35 11.83 -7.68
CA THR A 93 14.12 11.51 -8.88
C THR A 93 15.54 11.12 -8.49
N VAL A 94 15.72 9.91 -7.96
CA VAL A 94 17.04 9.27 -7.90
C VAL A 94 17.12 8.26 -9.02
N SER A 95 18.30 8.14 -9.65
CA SER A 95 18.62 7.38 -10.87
C SER A 95 18.35 5.86 -10.83
N VAL A 96 17.62 5.39 -9.83
CA VAL A 96 17.12 4.03 -9.71
C VAL A 96 15.62 4.14 -9.53
N PRO A 97 14.78 3.69 -10.48
CA PRO A 97 13.33 3.70 -10.30
C PRO A 97 13.01 2.74 -9.16
N LEU A 98 12.89 3.28 -7.95
CA LEU A 98 12.39 2.53 -6.82
C LEU A 98 10.88 2.42 -7.04
N CYS A 99 10.48 1.43 -7.85
CA CYS A 99 9.09 1.01 -7.97
C CYS A 99 8.65 0.51 -6.59
N ALA A 100 8.15 1.42 -5.77
CA ALA A 100 7.38 1.05 -4.60
C ALA A 100 6.02 0.56 -5.10
N CYS A 101 5.97 -0.70 -5.53
CA CYS A 101 4.72 -1.42 -5.71
C CYS A 101 4.11 -1.59 -4.33
N VAL A 102 3.35 -0.59 -3.88
CA VAL A 102 2.49 -0.75 -2.71
C VAL A 102 1.32 -1.60 -3.18
N CYS A 103 1.51 -2.91 -3.17
CA CYS A 103 0.41 -3.83 -3.10
C CYS A 103 -0.26 -3.51 -1.76
N VAL A 104 -1.37 -2.76 -1.79
CA VAL A 104 -2.23 -2.62 -0.62
C VAL A 104 -2.91 -3.96 -0.44
N CYS A 105 -2.13 -4.91 0.07
CA CYS A 105 -2.63 -6.14 0.60
C CYS A 105 -3.27 -5.72 1.92
N PRO A 106 -4.59 -5.89 2.07
CA PRO A 106 -5.13 -5.85 3.40
C PRO A 106 -4.32 -6.83 4.23
N ALA A 107 -3.92 -6.43 5.43
CA ALA A 107 -3.14 -7.28 6.34
C ALA A 107 -3.80 -8.64 6.65
N LYS A 108 -5.04 -8.87 6.18
CA LYS A 108 -5.78 -10.13 6.26
C LYS A 108 -5.63 -11.09 5.08
N ASP A 109 -5.05 -10.72 3.95
CA ASP A 109 -4.99 -11.59 2.74
C ASP A 109 -3.57 -11.78 2.20
N ARG A 110 -2.80 -12.65 2.86
CA ARG A 110 -1.44 -13.04 2.46
C ARG A 110 -1.39 -13.70 1.07
N HIS A 111 -2.48 -14.35 0.67
CA HIS A 111 -2.55 -15.13 -0.57
C HIS A 111 -2.72 -14.29 -1.85
N PHE A 112 -3.23 -13.06 -1.74
CA PHE A 112 -3.32 -12.13 -2.87
C PHE A 112 -1.96 -11.51 -3.21
N SER A 113 -1.16 -11.18 -2.18
CA SER A 113 0.20 -10.64 -2.31
C SER A 113 1.10 -11.52 -3.19
N ASP A 114 1.10 -12.84 -2.93
CA ASP A 114 1.96 -13.79 -3.64
C ASP A 114 1.58 -13.92 -5.13
N ARG A 115 0.30 -13.77 -5.47
CA ARG A 115 -0.18 -13.82 -6.85
C ARG A 115 0.14 -12.55 -7.62
N CYS A 116 -0.02 -11.38 -7.01
CA CYS A 116 0.38 -10.10 -7.62
C CYS A 116 1.90 -10.05 -7.85
N ALA A 117 2.71 -10.47 -6.86
CA ALA A 117 4.16 -10.49 -7.00
C ALA A 117 4.65 -11.41 -8.14
N LYS A 118 3.99 -12.55 -8.36
CA LYS A 118 4.30 -13.46 -9.49
C LYS A 118 3.90 -12.87 -10.84
N ARG A 119 2.78 -12.15 -10.92
CA ARG A 119 2.25 -11.60 -12.18
C ARG A 119 2.96 -10.32 -12.63
N ILE A 120 3.44 -9.49 -11.70
CA ILE A 120 4.26 -8.32 -11.99
C ILE A 120 5.66 -8.72 -12.50
N LYS A 121 6.21 -9.85 -12.03
CA LYS A 121 7.51 -10.36 -12.51
C LYS A 121 7.44 -11.08 -13.88
N SER A 122 6.24 -11.36 -14.38
CA SER A 122 6.05 -12.03 -15.68
C SER A 122 5.62 -11.06 -16.79
N GLN A 123 5.61 -9.75 -16.52
CA GLN A 123 5.49 -8.67 -17.50
C GLN A 123 6.82 -7.93 -17.54
#